data_AF-A0A5D2ZFV9-F1
#
_entry.id   AF-A0A5D2ZFV9-F1
#
_cell.length_a   1.000
_cell.length_b   1.000
_cell.length_c   1.000
_cell.angle_alpha   90.00
_cell.angle_beta   90.00
_cell.angle_gamma   90.00
#
_symmetry.space_group_name_H-M   'P 1'
#
loop_
_entity.id
_entity.type
_entity.pdbx_description
1 polymer ?
#
loop_
_entity_poly.entity_id
_entity_poly.type
_entity_poly.pdbx_seq_one_letter_code
_entity_poly.pdbx_strand_id
1 'polypeptide(L)'
;MLSCHYIQKGCLFPRPSIPIHLLLSLLKQSLSKTLSFFPPLAGRLYTDPNGSIYIACNDAGVEFHHSKFATSFIRDVIAPVYVPELVNEFFSFDKTVSYQGHFKPIMAIQFTELPDGIFIGCSINHAVTDGTSFWNFFNTYAEICRKISNNDPSIEKISRQPEFSRDSVLVSSAILKVPKGGPKVTFNVNEPLRERIFSFCREAILELKAKVNSNNKDKLLVNEDFNAFEKYYFDKSVNLNGIFENWLFKSSNIANTAEISSFQSLSALLWRAVTRARKLPISKTTTFRMAVNCRHRLNPKLDPLYFGNAIQSIPTYALAGDVTSRDLRWCAERLNESVEAHKDERVRGYVKEWEKDPRCFPLGNFDGASMTMGSSPRFPMYENDFGWGRPLAIRSGGANKFDGKISAFPGREGMGSVDLEVVFAPETMAAIESDPEFMQYVMN
;
A
#
# COMPACT_ATOMS: atom_id res chain seq x y z
N MET A 1 -8.13 11.20 -7.75
CA MET A 1 -6.75 10.78 -8.10
C MET A 1 -6.27 11.32 -9.46
N LEU A 2 -6.87 12.37 -10.04
CA LEU A 2 -6.48 12.86 -11.37
C LEU A 2 -5.08 13.50 -11.43
N SER A 3 -4.56 13.97 -10.30
CA SER A 3 -3.23 14.56 -10.11
C SER A 3 -2.12 13.54 -9.79
N CYS A 4 -2.41 12.24 -9.73
CA CYS A 4 -1.43 11.20 -9.42
C CYS A 4 -0.83 10.61 -10.69
N HIS A 5 0.35 9.99 -10.62
CA HIS A 5 0.83 9.18 -11.74
C HIS A 5 0.03 7.88 -11.86
N TYR A 6 0.07 7.25 -13.03
CA TYR A 6 -0.44 5.88 -13.24
C TYR A 6 0.22 4.92 -12.22
N ILE A 7 -0.54 3.97 -11.69
CA ILE A 7 0.02 2.90 -10.84
C ILE A 7 0.87 1.99 -11.72
N GLN A 8 2.10 1.72 -11.29
CA GLN A 8 3.01 0.79 -11.95
C GLN A 8 3.38 -0.34 -10.99
N LYS A 9 3.00 -1.57 -11.33
CA LYS A 9 3.41 -2.80 -10.64
C LYS A 9 3.65 -3.90 -11.66
N GLY A 10 4.68 -4.72 -11.42
CA GLY A 10 5.03 -5.78 -12.33
C GLY A 10 5.64 -6.97 -11.63
N CYS A 11 5.64 -8.08 -12.34
CA CYS A 11 6.02 -9.40 -11.84
C CYS A 11 7.25 -9.89 -12.61
N LEU A 12 8.30 -10.24 -11.87
CA LEU A 12 9.52 -10.86 -12.41
C LEU A 12 9.39 -12.39 -12.34
N PHE A 13 9.72 -13.10 -13.42
CA PHE A 13 9.68 -14.56 -13.49
C PHE A 13 10.99 -15.12 -14.05
N PRO A 14 11.33 -16.39 -13.74
CA PRO A 14 12.31 -17.12 -14.53
C PRO A 14 11.81 -17.23 -15.96
N ARG A 15 12.72 -17.43 -16.91
CA ARG A 15 12.31 -17.61 -18.31
C ARG A 15 11.41 -18.85 -18.43
N PRO A 16 10.16 -18.72 -18.92
CA PRO A 16 9.31 -19.88 -19.14
C PRO A 16 9.82 -20.73 -20.31
N SER A 17 9.54 -22.03 -20.30
CA SER A 17 9.87 -22.98 -21.37
C SER A 17 8.97 -22.84 -22.62
N ILE A 18 8.58 -21.62 -22.96
CA ILE A 18 7.71 -21.28 -24.09
C ILE A 18 8.49 -20.38 -25.03
N PRO A 19 8.57 -20.68 -26.35
CA PRO A 19 9.17 -19.79 -27.32
C PRO A 19 8.56 -18.38 -27.25
N ILE A 20 9.41 -17.34 -27.22
CA ILE A 20 8.98 -15.96 -26.96
C ILE A 20 7.87 -15.48 -27.91
N HIS A 21 7.92 -15.83 -29.19
CA HIS A 21 6.89 -15.42 -30.16
C HIS A 21 5.50 -16.04 -29.85
N LEU A 22 5.46 -17.27 -29.34
CA LEU A 22 4.22 -17.92 -28.88
C LEU A 22 3.74 -17.29 -27.57
N LEU A 23 4.67 -17.01 -26.66
CA LEU A 23 4.39 -16.33 -25.40
C LEU A 23 3.78 -14.93 -25.62
N LEU A 24 4.35 -14.13 -26.52
CA LEU A 24 3.82 -12.82 -26.87
C LEU A 24 2.41 -12.91 -27.47
N SER A 25 2.17 -13.89 -28.33
CA SER A 25 0.84 -14.14 -28.89
C SER A 25 -0.18 -14.53 -27.81
N LEU A 26 0.21 -15.45 -26.92
CA LEU A 26 -0.61 -15.89 -25.79
C LEU A 26 -0.96 -14.73 -24.84
N LEU A 27 0.03 -13.89 -24.49
CA LEU A 27 -0.16 -12.72 -23.63
C LEU A 27 -1.10 -11.69 -24.28
N LYS A 28 -0.94 -11.40 -25.57
CA LYS A 28 -1.85 -10.49 -26.29
C LYS A 28 -3.28 -11.03 -26.36
N GLN A 29 -3.45 -12.32 -26.68
CA GLN A 29 -4.76 -12.95 -26.76
C GLN A 29 -5.46 -12.98 -25.40
N SER A 30 -4.72 -13.35 -24.35
CA SER A 30 -5.26 -13.34 -22.98
C SER A 30 -5.60 -11.93 -22.52
N LEU A 31 -4.79 -10.91 -22.83
CA LEU A 31 -5.09 -9.53 -22.50
C LEU A 31 -6.38 -9.06 -23.19
N SER A 32 -6.53 -9.35 -24.49
CA SER A 32 -7.75 -9.04 -25.22
C SER A 32 -8.98 -9.68 -24.59
N LYS A 33 -8.88 -10.95 -24.18
CA LYS A 33 -9.99 -11.66 -23.52
C LYS A 33 -10.25 -11.10 -22.12
N THR A 34 -9.22 -10.78 -21.34
CA THR A 34 -9.41 -10.17 -20.02
C THR A 34 -10.12 -8.83 -20.12
N LEU A 35 -9.78 -8.00 -21.11
CA LEU A 35 -10.42 -6.68 -21.29
C LEU A 35 -11.92 -6.75 -21.56
N SER A 36 -12.46 -7.86 -22.11
CA SER A 36 -13.92 -8.02 -22.24
C SER A 36 -14.63 -8.13 -20.88
N PHE A 37 -13.92 -8.55 -19.83
CA PHE A 37 -14.44 -8.53 -18.45
C PHE A 37 -14.17 -7.20 -17.74
N PHE A 38 -13.27 -6.35 -18.26
CA PHE A 38 -12.93 -5.04 -17.71
C PHE A 38 -13.06 -3.91 -18.76
N PRO A 39 -14.25 -3.66 -19.34
CA PRO A 39 -14.42 -2.67 -20.41
C PRO A 39 -13.86 -1.27 -20.10
N PRO A 40 -13.97 -0.72 -18.87
CA PRO A 40 -13.41 0.60 -18.58
C PRO A 40 -11.91 0.73 -18.84
N LEU A 41 -11.14 -0.36 -18.80
CA LEU A 41 -9.69 -0.31 -19.01
C LEU A 41 -9.30 -0.15 -20.49
N ALA A 42 -10.18 -0.54 -21.42
CA ALA A 42 -10.00 -0.31 -22.86
C ALA A 42 -10.57 1.03 -23.33
N GLY A 43 -11.16 1.83 -22.43
CA GLY A 43 -11.79 3.10 -22.72
C GLY A 43 -10.85 4.31 -22.71
N ARG A 44 -11.44 5.51 -22.68
CA ARG A 44 -10.73 6.79 -22.47
C ARG A 44 -11.45 7.66 -21.45
N LEU A 45 -10.73 8.56 -20.80
CA LEU A 45 -11.38 9.62 -20.01
C LEU A 45 -12.02 10.63 -20.93
N TYR A 46 -13.20 11.11 -20.55
CA TYR A 46 -13.94 12.14 -21.25
C TYR A 46 -14.48 13.15 -20.23
N THR A 47 -14.34 14.44 -20.54
CA THR A 47 -14.97 15.52 -19.75
C THR A 47 -16.17 16.03 -20.53
N ASP A 48 -17.35 16.02 -19.92
CA ASP A 48 -18.56 16.54 -20.53
C ASP A 48 -18.61 18.10 -20.48
N PRO A 49 -19.58 18.74 -21.17
CA PRO A 49 -19.71 20.20 -21.13
C PRO A 49 -19.98 20.80 -19.74
N ASN A 50 -20.49 20.01 -18.79
CA ASN A 50 -20.72 20.43 -17.41
C ASN A 50 -19.46 20.33 -16.54
N GLY A 51 -18.39 19.69 -17.05
CA GLY A 51 -17.12 19.50 -16.36
C GLY A 51 -17.00 18.16 -15.62
N SER A 52 -18.00 17.28 -15.72
CA SER A 52 -17.96 15.95 -15.14
C SER A 52 -17.05 15.03 -15.97
N ILE A 53 -16.25 14.21 -15.28
CA ILE A 53 -15.28 13.31 -15.93
C ILE A 53 -15.78 11.87 -15.83
N TYR A 54 -15.86 11.21 -16.98
CA TYR A 54 -16.33 9.83 -17.13
C TYR A 54 -15.29 8.97 -17.83
N ILE A 55 -15.51 7.66 -17.78
CA ILE A 55 -14.79 6.70 -18.63
C ILE A 55 -15.73 6.33 -19.78
N ALA A 56 -15.37 6.73 -21.00
CA ALA A 56 -16.04 6.24 -22.19
C ALA A 56 -15.51 4.83 -22.50
N CYS A 57 -16.32 3.80 -22.26
CA CYS A 57 -16.04 2.41 -22.63
C CYS A 57 -16.23 2.24 -24.16
N ASN A 58 -15.30 2.81 -24.92
CA ASN A 58 -15.37 2.94 -26.38
C ASN A 58 -14.46 1.95 -27.14
N ASP A 59 -13.96 0.93 -26.45
CA ASP A 59 -13.05 -0.10 -26.99
C ASP A 59 -11.86 0.47 -27.78
N ALA A 60 -11.40 1.68 -27.43
CA ALA A 60 -10.21 2.30 -28.04
C ALA A 60 -8.91 1.55 -27.75
N GLY A 61 -8.98 0.47 -26.95
CA GLY A 61 -7.89 -0.46 -26.71
C GLY A 61 -6.85 0.05 -25.72
N VAL A 62 -5.83 -0.78 -25.53
CA VAL A 62 -4.70 -0.57 -24.61
C VAL A 62 -3.39 -0.66 -25.37
N GLU A 63 -2.31 -0.18 -24.77
CA GLU A 63 -0.96 -0.38 -25.31
C GLU A 63 -0.34 -1.70 -24.82
N PHE A 64 0.32 -2.42 -25.72
CA PHE A 64 1.12 -3.60 -25.39
C PHE A 64 2.52 -3.41 -25.96
N HIS A 65 3.50 -3.29 -25.09
CA HIS A 65 4.90 -3.06 -25.44
C HIS A 65 5.74 -4.32 -25.24
N HIS A 66 6.74 -4.48 -26.09
CA HIS A 66 7.73 -5.54 -25.99
C HIS A 66 9.13 -4.93 -26.00
N SER A 67 9.92 -5.17 -24.95
CA SER A 67 11.31 -4.75 -24.82
C SER A 67 12.22 -5.94 -24.52
N LYS A 68 13.47 -5.86 -24.95
CA LYS A 68 14.48 -6.90 -24.72
C LYS A 68 15.80 -6.29 -24.25
N PHE A 69 16.32 -6.80 -23.14
CA PHE A 69 17.61 -6.42 -22.59
C PHE A 69 18.60 -7.57 -22.80
N ALA A 70 19.71 -7.29 -23.47
CA ALA A 70 20.71 -8.31 -23.82
C ALA A 70 21.70 -8.60 -22.69
N THR A 71 21.90 -7.66 -21.77
CA THR A 71 22.98 -7.68 -20.77
C THR A 71 22.51 -7.50 -19.33
N SER A 72 21.19 -7.50 -19.09
CA SER A 72 20.60 -7.33 -17.77
C SER A 72 19.84 -8.58 -17.36
N PHE A 73 20.19 -9.16 -16.22
CA PHE A 73 19.70 -10.45 -15.72
C PHE A 73 18.75 -10.26 -14.53
N ILE A 74 18.06 -11.33 -14.12
CA ILE A 74 17.22 -11.33 -12.91
C ILE A 74 17.99 -10.81 -11.70
N ARG A 75 19.25 -11.23 -11.52
CA ARG A 75 20.09 -10.79 -10.39
C ARG A 75 20.25 -9.26 -10.37
N ASP A 76 20.31 -8.61 -11.53
CA ASP A 76 20.52 -7.16 -11.62
C ASP A 76 19.25 -6.39 -11.21
N VAL A 77 18.11 -7.08 -11.08
CA VAL A 77 16.81 -6.54 -10.63
C VAL A 77 16.57 -6.76 -9.13
N ILE A 78 17.12 -7.84 -8.56
CA ILE A 78 16.78 -8.29 -7.20
C ILE A 78 17.94 -8.26 -6.20
N ALA A 79 19.19 -8.36 -6.65
CA ALA A 79 20.35 -8.40 -5.78
C ALA A 79 20.83 -7.02 -5.27
N PRO A 80 20.70 -5.91 -6.03
CA PRO A 80 21.09 -4.60 -5.53
C PRO A 80 20.34 -4.21 -4.25
N VAL A 81 21.05 -3.58 -3.31
CA VAL A 81 20.48 -3.08 -2.04
C VAL A 81 19.43 -1.99 -2.32
N TYR A 82 19.73 -1.08 -3.23
CA TYR A 82 18.78 -0.09 -3.72
C TYR A 82 18.09 -0.60 -4.97
N VAL A 83 16.81 -0.29 -5.13
CA VAL A 83 16.06 -0.64 -6.35
C VAL A 83 16.74 0.05 -7.53
N PRO A 84 17.21 -0.70 -8.55
CA PRO A 84 17.99 -0.13 -9.64
C PRO A 84 17.08 0.65 -10.59
N GLU A 85 17.60 1.76 -11.15
CA GLU A 85 16.85 2.61 -12.08
C GLU A 85 16.34 1.86 -13.31
N LEU A 86 17.05 0.81 -13.72
CA LEU A 86 16.65 -0.12 -14.78
C LEU A 86 15.22 -0.64 -14.61
N VAL A 87 14.74 -0.83 -13.37
CA VAL A 87 13.36 -1.29 -13.11
C VAL A 87 12.33 -0.34 -13.70
N ASN A 88 12.62 0.97 -13.76
CA ASN A 88 11.72 1.96 -14.36
C ASN A 88 11.53 1.73 -15.86
N GLU A 89 12.56 1.21 -16.55
CA GLU A 89 12.51 0.92 -17.98
C GLU A 89 11.64 -0.30 -18.31
N PHE A 90 11.24 -1.08 -17.30
CA PHE A 90 10.34 -2.23 -17.48
C PHE A 90 8.86 -1.86 -17.49
N PHE A 91 8.55 -0.55 -17.45
CA PHE A 91 7.20 -0.02 -17.43
C PHE A 91 7.00 1.05 -18.49
N SER A 92 5.83 1.01 -19.13
CA SER A 92 5.37 2.08 -19.99
C SER A 92 4.67 3.18 -19.18
N PHE A 93 4.48 4.35 -19.79
CA PHE A 93 3.81 5.50 -19.16
C PHE A 93 4.47 6.00 -17.87
N ASP A 94 5.80 5.93 -17.79
CA ASP A 94 6.52 6.49 -16.63
C ASP A 94 6.11 7.95 -16.38
N LYS A 95 5.89 8.24 -15.09
CA LYS A 95 5.44 9.54 -14.56
C LYS A 95 4.21 10.14 -15.28
N THR A 96 3.41 9.34 -15.99
CA THR A 96 2.22 9.83 -16.69
C THR A 96 1.13 10.17 -15.67
N VAL A 97 0.71 11.43 -15.63
CA VAL A 97 -0.36 11.91 -14.74
C VAL A 97 -1.72 11.36 -15.18
N SER A 98 -2.56 10.93 -14.23
CA SER A 98 -3.88 10.31 -14.45
C SER A 98 -4.80 11.13 -15.34
N TYR A 99 -4.74 12.45 -15.31
CA TYR A 99 -5.52 13.27 -16.24
C TYR A 99 -5.19 13.03 -17.73
N GLN A 100 -3.99 12.55 -18.04
CA GLN A 100 -3.59 12.18 -19.40
C GLN A 100 -4.40 11.02 -19.98
N GLY A 101 -5.20 10.32 -19.18
CA GLY A 101 -6.15 9.32 -19.70
C GLY A 101 -7.21 9.87 -20.67
N HIS A 102 -7.32 11.19 -20.80
CA HIS A 102 -8.10 11.83 -21.87
C HIS A 102 -7.44 11.70 -23.26
N PHE A 103 -6.11 11.59 -23.29
CA PHE A 103 -5.30 11.66 -24.51
C PHE A 103 -4.46 10.40 -24.72
N LYS A 104 -4.30 9.58 -23.69
CA LYS A 104 -3.53 8.33 -23.68
C LYS A 104 -4.43 7.17 -23.25
N PRO A 105 -4.07 5.92 -23.59
CA PRO A 105 -4.73 4.74 -23.04
C PRO A 105 -4.83 4.77 -21.52
N ILE A 106 -5.90 4.19 -20.99
CA ILE A 106 -6.09 4.04 -19.54
C ILE A 106 -5.05 3.08 -18.95
N MET A 107 -4.57 2.12 -19.73
CA MET A 107 -3.54 1.20 -19.29
C MET A 107 -2.59 0.75 -20.40
N ALA A 108 -1.45 0.22 -19.98
CA ALA A 108 -0.51 -0.51 -20.83
C ALA A 108 0.06 -1.73 -20.11
N ILE A 109 0.39 -2.76 -20.90
CA ILE A 109 1.22 -3.89 -20.47
C ILE A 109 2.56 -3.78 -21.19
N GLN A 110 3.66 -3.99 -20.47
CA GLN A 110 4.98 -4.13 -21.05
C GLN A 110 5.53 -5.52 -20.71
N PHE A 111 5.87 -6.28 -21.75
CA PHE A 111 6.62 -7.52 -21.64
C PHE A 111 8.10 -7.23 -21.87
N THR A 112 8.94 -7.54 -20.89
CA THR A 112 10.39 -7.35 -20.97
C THR A 112 11.11 -8.68 -20.92
N GLU A 113 11.91 -8.98 -21.94
CA GLU A 113 12.84 -10.11 -21.96
C GLU A 113 14.16 -9.75 -21.26
N LEU A 114 14.60 -10.60 -20.35
CA LEU A 114 15.96 -10.66 -19.80
C LEU A 114 16.61 -11.97 -20.28
N PRO A 115 17.96 -12.12 -20.32
CA PRO A 115 18.62 -13.34 -20.76
C PRO A 115 18.26 -14.60 -19.96
N ASP A 116 17.88 -14.47 -18.69
CA ASP A 116 17.52 -15.56 -17.77
C ASP A 116 16.08 -15.45 -17.23
N GLY A 117 15.32 -14.44 -17.67
CA GLY A 117 14.03 -14.10 -17.09
C GLY A 117 13.08 -13.34 -18.01
N ILE A 118 11.90 -13.06 -17.48
CA ILE A 118 10.94 -12.13 -18.08
C ILE A 118 10.35 -11.24 -16.99
N PHE A 119 9.92 -10.04 -17.38
CA PHE A 119 9.17 -9.14 -16.53
C PHE A 119 7.88 -8.72 -17.23
N ILE A 120 6.76 -8.78 -16.52
CA ILE A 120 5.46 -8.28 -16.99
C ILE A 120 5.12 -7.05 -16.18
N GLY A 121 5.32 -5.87 -16.75
CA GLY A 121 4.97 -4.58 -16.18
C GLY A 121 3.55 -4.17 -16.53
N CYS A 122 2.79 -3.66 -15.56
CA CYS A 122 1.44 -3.15 -15.77
C CYS A 122 1.34 -1.71 -15.26
N SER A 123 0.90 -0.81 -16.14
CA SER A 123 0.68 0.60 -15.86
C SER A 123 -0.79 0.94 -16.03
N ILE A 124 -1.49 1.36 -14.96
CA ILE A 124 -2.93 1.68 -15.00
C ILE A 124 -3.20 3.06 -14.40
N ASN A 125 -4.07 3.83 -15.05
CA ASN A 125 -4.50 5.13 -14.58
C ASN A 125 -5.12 5.09 -13.17
N HIS A 126 -4.50 5.77 -12.20
CA HIS A 126 -4.93 5.74 -10.79
C HIS A 126 -6.29 6.40 -10.54
N ALA A 127 -6.81 7.24 -11.46
CA ALA A 127 -8.18 7.73 -11.38
C ALA A 127 -9.21 6.63 -11.65
N VAL A 128 -8.83 5.58 -12.38
CA VAL A 128 -9.71 4.47 -12.77
C VAL A 128 -9.63 3.33 -11.75
N THR A 129 -8.46 3.04 -11.19
CA THR A 129 -8.28 1.92 -10.25
C THR A 129 -7.56 2.33 -8.96
N ASP A 130 -7.89 1.60 -7.89
CA ASP A 130 -7.07 1.50 -6.67
C ASP A 130 -6.31 0.17 -6.65
N GLY A 131 -5.50 -0.06 -5.60
CA GLY A 131 -4.73 -1.31 -5.49
C GLY A 131 -5.57 -2.58 -5.50
N THR A 132 -6.79 -2.57 -4.95
CA THR A 132 -7.68 -3.74 -4.94
C THR A 132 -8.16 -4.07 -6.34
N SER A 133 -8.69 -3.08 -7.07
CA SER A 133 -9.18 -3.28 -8.44
C SER A 133 -8.03 -3.53 -9.44
N PHE A 134 -6.86 -2.93 -9.22
CA PHE A 134 -5.64 -3.20 -9.99
C PHE A 134 -5.24 -4.68 -9.92
N TRP A 135 -5.09 -5.23 -8.70
CA TRP A 135 -4.68 -6.62 -8.56
C TRP A 135 -5.77 -7.62 -8.92
N ASN A 136 -7.05 -7.21 -8.87
CA ASN A 136 -8.12 -8.02 -9.45
C ASN A 136 -7.88 -8.21 -10.96
N PHE A 137 -7.73 -7.12 -11.71
CA PHE A 137 -7.45 -7.17 -13.14
C PHE A 137 -6.18 -7.98 -13.45
N PHE A 138 -5.07 -7.68 -12.76
CA PHE A 138 -3.78 -8.30 -13.10
C PHE A 138 -3.78 -9.81 -12.83
N ASN A 139 -4.44 -10.27 -11.75
CA ASN A 139 -4.58 -11.69 -11.48
C ASN A 139 -5.58 -12.37 -12.42
N THR A 140 -6.66 -11.69 -12.84
CA THR A 140 -7.54 -12.22 -13.89
C THR A 140 -6.83 -12.35 -15.23
N TYR A 141 -5.90 -11.43 -15.55
CA TYR A 141 -5.06 -11.55 -16.74
C TYR A 141 -4.20 -12.81 -16.71
N ALA A 142 -3.56 -13.09 -15.58
CA ALA A 142 -2.80 -14.32 -15.36
C ALA A 142 -3.69 -15.58 -15.44
N GLU A 143 -4.87 -15.55 -14.82
CA GLU A 143 -5.86 -16.63 -14.87
C GLU A 143 -6.27 -16.97 -16.32
N ILE A 144 -6.62 -15.96 -17.11
CA ILE A 144 -7.04 -16.14 -18.50
C ILE A 144 -5.89 -16.64 -19.37
N CYS A 145 -4.67 -16.14 -19.18
CA CYS A 145 -3.49 -16.66 -19.88
C CYS A 145 -3.30 -18.15 -19.64
N ARG A 146 -3.39 -18.59 -18.37
CA ARG A 146 -3.31 -20.01 -18.01
C ARG A 146 -4.44 -20.83 -18.63
N LYS A 147 -5.68 -20.31 -18.62
CA LYS A 147 -6.83 -20.97 -19.24
C LYS A 147 -6.65 -21.17 -20.75
N ILE A 148 -6.19 -20.15 -21.47
CA ILE A 148 -5.91 -20.26 -22.91
C ILE A 148 -4.80 -21.27 -23.16
N SER A 149 -3.69 -21.18 -22.42
CA SER A 149 -2.56 -22.11 -22.57
C SER A 149 -2.95 -23.58 -22.37
N ASN A 150 -3.95 -23.84 -21.53
CA ASN A 150 -4.43 -25.17 -21.21
C ASN A 150 -5.64 -25.61 -22.05
N ASN A 151 -6.10 -24.79 -23.01
CA ASN A 151 -7.34 -24.99 -23.76
C ASN A 151 -8.56 -25.23 -22.84
N ASP A 152 -8.63 -24.50 -21.73
CA ASP A 152 -9.70 -24.64 -20.74
C ASP A 152 -11.04 -24.14 -21.32
N PRO A 153 -12.08 -24.99 -21.39
CA PRO A 153 -13.38 -24.62 -21.95
C PRO A 153 -14.13 -23.58 -21.11
N SER A 154 -13.68 -23.29 -19.88
CA SER A 154 -14.29 -22.31 -18.96
C SER A 154 -13.75 -20.88 -19.10
N ILE A 155 -13.11 -20.55 -20.22
CA ILE A 155 -12.54 -19.22 -20.50
C ILE A 155 -13.56 -18.07 -20.43
N GLU A 156 -14.84 -18.36 -20.60
CA GLU A 156 -15.94 -17.39 -20.50
C GLU A 156 -16.31 -17.02 -19.05
N LYS A 157 -15.70 -17.67 -18.05
CA LYS A 157 -15.91 -17.39 -16.63
C LYS A 157 -14.59 -17.03 -15.97
N ILE A 158 -14.61 -15.99 -15.14
CA ILE A 158 -13.46 -15.58 -14.33
C ILE A 158 -13.75 -15.78 -12.84
N SER A 159 -12.70 -16.04 -12.07
CA SER A 159 -12.85 -16.35 -10.64
C SER A 159 -13.26 -15.14 -9.79
N ARG A 160 -12.99 -13.92 -10.28
CA ARG A 160 -13.24 -12.66 -9.58
C ARG A 160 -13.86 -11.60 -10.50
N GLN A 161 -15.16 -11.75 -10.74
CA GLN A 161 -15.93 -10.82 -11.57
C GLN A 161 -15.91 -9.39 -10.97
N PRO A 162 -15.46 -8.36 -11.71
CA PRO A 162 -15.55 -6.98 -11.23
C PRO A 162 -17.00 -6.51 -11.13
N GLU A 163 -17.31 -5.77 -10.05
CA GLU A 163 -18.60 -5.13 -9.83
C GLU A 163 -18.54 -3.65 -10.27
N PHE A 164 -19.38 -3.26 -11.21
CA PHE A 164 -19.32 -1.92 -11.84
C PHE A 164 -20.40 -0.95 -11.34
N SER A 165 -21.32 -1.40 -10.49
CA SER A 165 -22.35 -0.55 -9.90
C SER A 165 -21.73 0.68 -9.24
N ARG A 166 -22.32 1.84 -9.53
CA ARG A 166 -21.89 3.15 -9.02
C ARG A 166 -22.84 3.69 -7.94
N ASP A 167 -23.74 2.87 -7.42
CA ASP A 167 -24.62 3.23 -6.30
C ASP A 167 -23.84 3.20 -4.98
N SER A 168 -23.12 4.29 -4.70
CA SER A 168 -22.26 4.42 -3.54
C SER A 168 -22.10 5.88 -3.15
N VAL A 169 -21.94 6.15 -1.84
CA VAL A 169 -21.57 7.48 -1.34
C VAL A 169 -20.23 7.98 -1.88
N LEU A 170 -19.38 7.09 -2.41
CA LEU A 170 -18.11 7.49 -3.02
C LEU A 170 -18.30 8.11 -4.41
N VAL A 171 -19.48 7.99 -5.01
CA VAL A 171 -19.84 8.58 -6.29
C VAL A 171 -20.60 9.87 -6.02
N SER A 172 -19.86 10.98 -6.08
CA SER A 172 -20.38 12.32 -5.84
C SER A 172 -20.81 13.00 -7.14
N SER A 173 -21.83 13.85 -7.06
CA SER A 173 -22.22 14.77 -8.14
C SER A 173 -21.42 16.08 -8.15
N ALA A 174 -20.55 16.31 -7.17
CA ALA A 174 -19.72 17.51 -7.12
C ALA A 174 -18.68 17.52 -8.26
N ILE A 175 -18.53 18.68 -8.88
CA ILE A 175 -17.64 18.86 -10.04
C ILE A 175 -16.29 19.37 -9.58
N LEU A 176 -15.24 18.59 -9.89
CA LEU A 176 -13.87 19.02 -9.69
C LEU A 176 -13.47 20.02 -10.79
N LYS A 177 -13.18 21.25 -10.40
CA LYS A 177 -12.62 22.24 -11.33
C LYS A 177 -11.19 21.87 -11.69
N VAL A 178 -10.98 21.48 -12.94
CA VAL A 178 -9.66 21.12 -13.47
C VAL A 178 -9.02 22.35 -14.12
N PRO A 179 -7.75 22.69 -13.81
CA PRO A 179 -7.07 23.80 -14.47
C PRO A 179 -6.84 23.52 -15.96
N LYS A 180 -6.69 24.58 -16.77
CA LYS A 180 -6.36 24.45 -18.19
C LYS A 180 -5.08 23.63 -18.37
N GLY A 181 -5.14 22.57 -19.17
CA GLY A 181 -4.03 21.63 -19.38
C GLY A 181 -3.96 20.47 -18.38
N GLY A 182 -4.88 20.41 -17.41
CA GLY A 182 -4.97 19.33 -16.44
C GLY A 182 -4.24 19.60 -15.12
N PRO A 183 -4.55 18.83 -14.07
CA PRO A 183 -3.84 18.89 -12.80
C PRO A 183 -2.42 18.34 -12.97
N LYS A 184 -1.53 18.77 -12.08
CA LYS A 184 -0.15 18.28 -11.97
C LYS A 184 0.03 17.51 -10.67
N VAL A 185 1.09 16.72 -10.57
CA VAL A 185 1.53 16.18 -9.29
C VAL A 185 1.92 17.31 -8.33
N THR A 186 1.79 17.04 -7.04
CA THR A 186 2.04 17.99 -5.94
C THR A 186 3.37 17.77 -5.24
N PHE A 187 4.29 17.01 -5.86
CA PHE A 187 5.63 16.70 -5.35
C PHE A 187 6.68 16.92 -6.45
N ASN A 188 7.94 17.10 -6.05
CA ASN A 188 9.05 17.27 -6.98
C ASN A 188 9.47 15.92 -7.57
N VAL A 189 9.25 15.74 -8.87
CA VAL A 189 9.58 14.50 -9.60
C VAL A 189 11.07 14.30 -9.90
N ASN A 190 11.88 15.32 -9.63
CA ASN A 190 13.33 15.36 -9.87
C ASN A 190 14.11 15.44 -8.56
N GLU A 191 13.45 15.28 -7.41
CA GLU A 191 14.13 15.22 -6.12
C GLU A 191 15.09 14.01 -6.11
N PRO A 192 16.35 14.16 -5.64
CA PRO A 192 17.25 13.02 -5.50
C PRO A 192 16.71 12.11 -4.40
N LEU A 193 16.36 10.87 -4.76
CA LEU A 193 15.75 9.91 -3.85
C LEU A 193 16.51 8.59 -3.89
N ARG A 194 16.46 7.86 -2.77
CA ARG A 194 16.88 6.46 -2.68
C ARG A 194 15.64 5.60 -2.50
N GLU A 195 15.56 4.54 -3.29
CA GLU A 195 14.54 3.52 -3.15
C GLU A 195 15.18 2.23 -2.64
N ARG A 196 14.62 1.67 -1.56
CA ARG A 196 15.10 0.42 -0.96
C ARG A 196 13.91 -0.43 -0.52
N ILE A 197 14.08 -1.74 -0.59
CA ILE A 197 13.13 -2.70 -0.04
C ILE A 197 13.73 -3.27 1.25
N PHE A 198 13.03 -3.08 2.37
CA PHE A 198 13.35 -3.73 3.64
C PHE A 198 12.44 -4.93 3.85
N SER A 199 13.02 -6.11 3.97
CA SER A 199 12.28 -7.36 4.14
C SER A 199 12.21 -7.76 5.60
N PHE A 200 11.02 -8.14 6.07
CA PHE A 200 10.75 -8.54 7.45
C PHE A 200 10.17 -9.95 7.44
N CYS A 201 10.82 -10.89 8.13
CA CYS A 201 10.27 -12.23 8.31
C CYS A 201 9.05 -12.21 9.22
N ARG A 202 8.27 -13.30 9.17
CA ARG A 202 7.09 -13.47 10.03
C ARG A 202 7.47 -13.40 11.50
N GLU A 203 8.58 -14.03 11.87
CA GLU A 203 9.08 -14.16 13.23
C GLU A 203 9.38 -12.78 13.82
N ALA A 204 10.14 -11.96 13.10
CA ALA A 204 10.46 -10.58 13.50
C ALA A 204 9.19 -9.71 13.65
N ILE A 205 8.21 -9.86 12.75
CA ILE A 205 6.94 -9.14 12.82
C ILE A 205 6.11 -9.58 14.04
N LEU A 206 6.09 -10.87 14.35
CA LEU A 206 5.38 -11.40 15.52
C LEU A 206 6.06 -10.99 16.82
N GLU A 207 7.38 -11.01 16.87
CA GLU A 207 8.17 -10.50 18.00
C GLU A 207 7.88 -9.01 18.22
N LEU A 208 7.92 -8.20 17.16
CA LEU A 208 7.59 -6.78 17.21
C LEU A 208 6.16 -6.55 17.74
N LYS A 209 5.17 -7.31 17.21
CA LYS A 209 3.79 -7.26 17.69
C LYS A 209 3.70 -7.64 19.17
N ALA A 210 4.39 -8.69 19.59
CA ALA A 210 4.39 -9.16 20.98
C ALA A 210 4.96 -8.08 21.91
N LYS A 211 6.12 -7.51 21.57
CA LYS A 211 6.77 -6.41 22.31
C LYS A 211 5.86 -5.18 22.44
N VAL A 212 5.13 -4.83 21.38
CA VAL A 212 4.18 -3.72 21.42
C VAL A 212 2.99 -4.01 22.33
N ASN A 213 2.52 -5.27 22.40
CA ASN A 213 1.35 -5.63 23.21
C ASN A 213 1.70 -6.06 24.65
N SER A 214 2.96 -6.39 24.97
CA SER A 214 3.39 -6.83 26.30
C SER A 214 3.40 -5.70 27.34
N ASN A 215 3.62 -4.45 26.91
CA ASN A 215 3.77 -3.28 27.79
C ASN A 215 2.53 -2.91 28.64
N ASN A 216 1.40 -3.60 28.46
CA ASN A 216 0.21 -3.42 29.30
C ASN A 216 0.23 -4.22 30.60
N LYS A 217 1.02 -5.29 30.70
CA LYS A 217 1.03 -6.13 31.92
C LYS A 217 1.95 -5.57 33.00
N ASP A 218 3.12 -5.06 32.63
CA ASP A 218 4.14 -4.68 33.62
C ASP A 218 3.97 -3.26 34.19
N LYS A 219 3.40 -2.30 33.43
CA LYS A 219 3.21 -0.92 33.92
C LYS A 219 2.13 -0.77 35.00
N LEU A 220 1.20 -1.73 35.12
CA LEU A 220 0.15 -1.72 36.15
C LEU A 220 0.55 -2.50 37.42
N LEU A 221 1.47 -3.46 37.33
CA LEU A 221 1.88 -4.30 38.47
C LEU A 221 3.00 -3.69 39.31
N VAL A 222 3.81 -2.78 38.75
CA VAL A 222 5.06 -2.35 39.40
C VAL A 222 4.89 -1.14 40.33
N ASN A 223 3.86 -0.30 40.18
CA ASN A 223 3.80 0.98 40.90
C ASN A 223 3.00 0.99 42.23
N GLU A 224 2.15 0.01 42.52
CA GLU A 224 1.37 0.00 43.79
C GLU A 224 1.56 -1.26 44.65
N ASP A 225 1.89 -2.42 44.07
CA ASP A 225 1.91 -3.68 44.81
C ASP A 225 3.21 -3.91 45.62
N PHE A 226 4.35 -3.34 45.22
CA PHE A 226 5.59 -3.44 46.00
C PHE A 226 5.49 -2.73 47.35
N ASN A 227 4.87 -1.54 47.39
CA ASN A 227 4.66 -0.79 48.63
C ASN A 227 3.65 -1.47 49.57
N ALA A 228 2.68 -2.22 49.04
CA ALA A 228 1.70 -2.95 49.84
C ALA A 228 2.29 -4.23 50.47
N PHE A 229 3.14 -4.95 49.73
CA PHE A 229 3.83 -6.14 50.23
C PHE A 229 4.89 -5.81 51.29
N GLU A 230 5.61 -4.70 51.15
CA GLU A 230 6.56 -4.21 52.17
C GLU A 230 5.84 -3.82 53.48
N LYS A 231 4.66 -3.19 53.37
CA LYS A 231 3.85 -2.79 54.54
C LYS A 231 3.27 -3.98 55.30
N TYR A 232 2.94 -5.08 54.60
CA TYR A 232 2.45 -6.33 55.20
C TYR A 232 3.51 -7.05 56.04
N TYR A 233 4.79 -6.99 55.64
CA TYR A 233 5.88 -7.58 56.43
C TYR A 233 6.14 -6.84 57.75
N PHE A 234 5.75 -5.58 57.84
CA PHE A 234 5.94 -4.74 59.03
C PHE A 234 4.69 -4.58 59.91
N ASP A 235 3.48 -4.84 59.42
CA ASP A 235 2.24 -4.67 60.19
C ASP A 235 1.25 -5.84 59.95
N LYS A 236 1.08 -6.70 60.96
CA LYS A 236 0.22 -7.91 60.92
C LYS A 236 -1.29 -7.62 60.93
N SER A 237 -1.72 -6.38 60.75
CA SER A 237 -3.12 -5.95 60.87
C SER A 237 -3.88 -5.82 59.54
N VAL A 238 -3.27 -6.13 58.39
CA VAL A 238 -3.89 -5.88 57.08
C VAL A 238 -4.74 -7.06 56.59
N ASN A 239 -6.01 -6.80 56.26
CA ASN A 239 -6.97 -7.77 55.72
C ASN A 239 -6.67 -8.08 54.23
N LEU A 240 -6.16 -9.29 53.97
CA LEU A 240 -5.77 -9.76 52.63
C LEU A 240 -6.96 -9.93 51.67
N ASN A 241 -8.16 -10.22 52.18
CA ASN A 241 -9.33 -10.44 51.33
C ASN A 241 -9.79 -9.16 50.63
N GLY A 242 -9.71 -8.01 51.32
CA GLY A 242 -10.04 -6.71 50.73
C GLY A 242 -9.03 -6.23 49.68
N ILE A 243 -7.77 -6.63 49.79
CA ILE A 243 -6.73 -6.35 48.79
C ILE A 243 -6.94 -7.25 47.57
N PHE A 244 -7.23 -8.54 47.79
CA PHE A 244 -7.47 -9.49 46.70
C PHE A 244 -8.76 -9.16 45.91
N GLU A 245 -9.82 -8.72 46.60
CA GLU A 245 -11.04 -8.23 45.96
C GLU A 245 -10.79 -6.91 45.21
N ASN A 246 -10.05 -5.96 45.78
CA ASN A 246 -9.65 -4.74 45.03
C ASN A 246 -8.73 -5.05 43.84
N TRP A 247 -7.87 -6.06 43.93
CA TRP A 247 -7.00 -6.51 42.85
C TRP A 247 -7.79 -7.20 41.74
N LEU A 248 -8.79 -8.03 42.08
CA LEU A 248 -9.74 -8.60 41.13
C LEU A 248 -10.62 -7.53 40.49
N PHE A 249 -11.04 -6.51 41.26
CA PHE A 249 -11.86 -5.39 40.79
C PHE A 249 -11.06 -4.38 39.94
N LYS A 250 -9.76 -4.20 40.21
CA LYS A 250 -8.83 -3.45 39.34
C LYS A 250 -8.46 -4.26 38.10
N SER A 251 -8.29 -5.57 38.21
CA SER A 251 -8.05 -6.47 37.08
C SER A 251 -9.25 -6.57 36.13
N SER A 252 -10.48 -6.51 36.65
CA SER A 252 -11.71 -6.41 35.85
C SER A 252 -11.96 -5.01 35.28
N ASN A 253 -11.31 -3.98 35.83
CA ASN A 253 -11.27 -2.60 35.30
C ASN A 253 -9.99 -2.27 34.53
N ILE A 254 -9.14 -3.26 34.19
CA ILE A 254 -8.09 -3.06 33.18
C ILE A 254 -8.83 -2.69 31.91
N ALA A 255 -8.75 -1.42 31.52
CA ALA A 255 -9.26 -0.97 30.25
C ALA A 255 -8.77 -1.97 29.20
N ASN A 256 -9.72 -2.62 28.50
CA ASN A 256 -9.43 -3.48 27.36
C ASN A 256 -8.76 -2.62 26.28
N THR A 257 -7.47 -2.32 26.44
CA THR A 257 -6.70 -1.59 25.44
C THR A 257 -6.70 -2.45 24.19
N ALA A 258 -7.11 -1.87 23.06
CA ALA A 258 -7.20 -2.61 21.81
C ALA A 258 -5.88 -3.30 21.48
N GLU A 259 -5.96 -4.55 21.03
CA GLU A 259 -4.80 -5.29 20.54
C GLU A 259 -4.23 -4.56 19.32
N ILE A 260 -2.92 -4.29 19.33
CA ILE A 260 -2.25 -3.65 18.21
C ILE A 260 -1.87 -4.71 17.19
N SER A 261 -2.22 -4.48 15.93
CA SER A 261 -1.91 -5.39 14.83
C SER A 261 -0.43 -5.39 14.45
N SER A 262 0.02 -6.46 13.79
CA SER A 262 1.37 -6.55 13.20
C SER A 262 1.68 -5.38 12.26
N PHE A 263 0.71 -4.99 11.42
CA PHE A 263 0.91 -3.90 10.47
C PHE A 263 1.04 -2.54 11.15
N GLN A 264 0.26 -2.30 12.22
CA GLN A 264 0.41 -1.09 13.04
C GLN A 264 1.74 -1.07 13.80
N SER A 265 2.19 -2.21 14.31
CA SER A 265 3.48 -2.33 15.01
C SER A 265 4.65 -2.01 14.07
N LEU A 266 4.64 -2.58 12.87
CA LEU A 266 5.65 -2.30 11.83
C LEU A 266 5.58 -0.85 11.34
N SER A 267 4.37 -0.31 11.13
CA SER A 267 4.18 1.09 10.72
C SER A 267 4.67 2.07 11.80
N ALA A 268 4.44 1.76 13.07
CA ALA A 268 4.93 2.56 14.19
C ALA A 268 6.45 2.55 14.26
N LEU A 269 7.08 1.37 14.08
CA LEU A 269 8.53 1.24 14.07
C LEU A 269 9.15 2.11 12.96
N LEU A 270 8.60 2.02 11.74
CA LEU A 270 9.03 2.85 10.62
C LEU A 270 8.81 4.34 10.88
N TRP A 271 7.64 4.73 11.37
CA TRP A 271 7.34 6.15 11.68
C TRP A 271 8.35 6.73 12.65
N ARG A 272 8.68 5.96 13.68
CA ARG A 272 9.63 6.33 14.72
C ARG A 272 11.05 6.47 14.16
N ALA A 273 11.50 5.49 13.38
CA ALA A 273 12.82 5.50 12.74
C ALA A 273 12.99 6.67 11.78
N VAL A 274 12.02 6.91 10.90
CA VAL A 274 12.06 8.03 9.94
C VAL A 274 12.02 9.38 10.66
N THR A 275 11.24 9.51 11.73
CA THR A 275 11.17 10.75 12.53
C THR A 275 12.52 11.05 13.19
N ARG A 276 13.22 10.05 13.72
CA ARG A 276 14.60 10.19 14.23
C ARG A 276 15.58 10.55 13.11
N ALA A 277 15.52 9.83 11.99
CA ALA A 277 16.41 10.01 10.85
C ALA A 277 16.37 11.44 10.28
N ARG A 278 15.17 12.03 10.23
CA ARG A 278 14.95 13.41 9.75
C ARG A 278 15.37 14.50 10.75
N LYS A 279 15.70 14.13 12.00
CA LYS A 279 16.14 15.06 13.06
C LYS A 279 15.20 16.27 13.21
N LEU A 280 13.89 16.03 13.15
CA LEU A 280 12.89 17.09 13.22
C LEU A 280 12.96 17.82 14.58
N PRO A 281 12.71 19.14 14.63
CA PRO A 281 12.54 19.85 15.89
C PRO A 281 11.46 19.18 16.75
N ILE A 282 11.67 19.06 18.06
CA ILE A 282 10.74 18.35 18.95
C ILE A 282 9.29 18.88 18.89
N SER A 283 9.13 20.17 18.58
CA SER A 283 7.84 20.88 18.44
C SER A 283 7.22 20.74 17.05
N LYS A 284 7.93 20.18 16.06
CA LYS A 284 7.42 19.96 14.72
C LYS A 284 6.44 18.80 14.72
N THR A 285 5.25 19.01 14.16
CA THR A 285 4.31 17.92 13.90
C THR A 285 4.84 17.01 12.79
N THR A 286 4.86 15.70 13.05
CA THR A 286 5.11 14.64 12.06
C THR A 286 3.79 13.94 11.73
N THR A 287 3.63 13.53 10.47
CA THR A 287 2.39 12.93 9.97
C THR A 287 2.64 11.58 9.32
N PHE A 288 1.94 10.54 9.81
CA PHE A 288 1.91 9.23 9.17
C PHE A 288 0.55 9.02 8.47
N ARG A 289 0.55 8.95 7.14
CA ARG A 289 -0.66 8.74 6.34
C ARG A 289 -0.79 7.27 5.95
N MET A 290 -1.94 6.67 6.21
CA MET A 290 -2.30 5.33 5.75
C MET A 290 -3.38 5.39 4.68
N ALA A 291 -3.15 4.77 3.52
CA ALA A 291 -4.22 4.50 2.58
C ALA A 291 -5.11 3.36 3.11
N VAL A 292 -6.43 3.56 3.13
CA VAL A 292 -7.39 2.57 3.63
C VAL A 292 -8.43 2.21 2.61
N ASN A 293 -8.71 0.91 2.50
CA ASN A 293 -9.81 0.39 1.70
C ASN A 293 -11.14 0.64 2.42
N CYS A 294 -12.04 1.37 1.76
CA CYS A 294 -13.34 1.78 2.29
C CYS A 294 -14.45 0.77 2.02
N ARG A 295 -14.24 -0.25 1.15
CA ARG A 295 -15.29 -1.20 0.74
C ARG A 295 -15.97 -1.88 1.92
N HIS A 296 -15.19 -2.36 2.88
CA HIS A 296 -15.68 -3.06 4.08
C HIS A 296 -16.05 -2.12 5.25
N ARG A 297 -15.79 -0.81 5.11
CA ARG A 297 -16.00 0.19 6.17
C ARG A 297 -17.34 0.89 6.04
N LEU A 298 -17.93 0.90 4.85
CA LEU A 298 -19.23 1.47 4.57
C LEU A 298 -20.36 0.56 5.06
N ASN A 299 -21.51 1.16 5.38
CA ASN A 299 -22.76 0.47 5.64
C ASN A 299 -23.89 1.05 4.75
N PRO A 300 -24.45 0.28 3.79
CA PRO A 300 -24.06 -1.10 3.44
C PRO A 300 -22.63 -1.17 2.90
N LYS A 301 -21.99 -2.34 3.06
CA LYS A 301 -20.65 -2.59 2.52
C LYS A 301 -20.70 -2.57 1.00
N LEU A 302 -19.64 -2.07 0.37
CA LEU A 302 -19.47 -2.25 -1.07
C LEU A 302 -19.02 -3.67 -1.36
N ASP A 303 -19.34 -4.14 -2.56
CA ASP A 303 -18.83 -5.41 -3.05
C ASP A 303 -17.28 -5.44 -2.95
N PRO A 304 -16.67 -6.53 -2.43
CA PRO A 304 -15.22 -6.65 -2.35
C PRO A 304 -14.50 -6.47 -3.70
N LEU A 305 -15.18 -6.78 -4.81
CA LEU A 305 -14.73 -6.67 -6.19
C LEU A 305 -15.24 -5.41 -6.90
N TYR A 306 -15.79 -4.42 -6.16
CA TYR A 306 -16.11 -3.09 -6.69
C TYR A 306 -14.93 -2.54 -7.50
N PHE A 307 -15.17 -2.27 -8.78
CA PHE A 307 -14.20 -1.77 -9.73
C PHE A 307 -14.10 -0.25 -9.63
N GLY A 308 -12.94 0.25 -9.23
CA GLY A 308 -12.72 1.68 -9.05
C GLY A 308 -11.91 1.99 -7.82
N ASN A 309 -11.83 3.28 -7.52
CA ASN A 309 -11.25 3.75 -6.27
C ASN A 309 -12.30 3.68 -5.15
N ALA A 310 -12.02 2.89 -4.12
CA ALA A 310 -12.70 2.95 -2.84
C ALA A 310 -11.66 3.07 -1.72
N ILE A 311 -10.87 4.13 -1.80
CA ILE A 311 -9.76 4.42 -0.90
C ILE A 311 -9.82 5.84 -0.35
N GLN A 312 -9.42 6.00 0.91
CA GLN A 312 -9.19 7.29 1.54
C GLN A 312 -7.83 7.27 2.26
N SER A 313 -7.34 8.44 2.66
CA SER A 313 -6.10 8.58 3.42
C SER A 313 -6.40 9.02 4.84
N ILE A 314 -5.94 8.23 5.80
CA ILE A 314 -6.03 8.54 7.23
C ILE A 314 -4.70 9.17 7.66
N PRO A 315 -4.65 10.47 7.99
CA PRO A 315 -3.50 11.05 8.63
C PRO A 315 -3.51 10.77 10.13
N THR A 316 -2.36 10.37 10.67
CA THR A 316 -2.08 10.32 12.11
C THR A 316 -1.04 11.37 12.43
N TYR A 317 -1.32 12.25 13.40
CA TYR A 317 -0.46 13.38 13.75
C TYR A 317 0.13 13.19 15.14
N ALA A 318 1.39 13.57 15.31
CA ALA A 318 2.05 13.67 16.62
C ALA A 318 3.19 14.68 16.58
N LEU A 319 3.62 15.18 17.74
CA LEU A 319 4.87 15.94 17.82
C LEU A 319 6.06 15.00 17.63
N ALA A 320 7.07 15.44 16.88
CA ALA A 320 8.28 14.65 16.67
C ALA A 320 8.93 14.24 17.99
N GLY A 321 8.94 15.15 18.98
CA GLY A 321 9.46 14.86 20.32
C GLY A 321 8.73 13.69 21.00
N ASP A 322 7.40 13.64 20.92
CA ASP A 322 6.61 12.53 21.48
C ASP A 322 6.90 11.21 20.75
N VAL A 323 6.93 11.23 19.41
CA VAL A 323 7.23 10.04 18.60
C VAL A 323 8.61 9.47 18.96
N THR A 324 9.62 10.32 19.12
CA THR A 324 10.97 9.85 19.42
C THR A 324 11.18 9.43 20.88
N SER A 325 10.55 10.12 21.84
CA SER A 325 10.80 9.93 23.28
C SER A 325 9.91 8.88 23.94
N ARG A 326 8.67 8.69 23.47
CA ARG A 326 7.74 7.70 24.02
C ARG A 326 8.05 6.30 23.49
N ASP A 327 7.46 5.29 24.11
CA ASP A 327 7.63 3.90 23.70
C ASP A 327 6.93 3.60 22.35
N LEU A 328 7.34 2.49 21.74
CA LEU A 328 6.81 2.05 20.44
C LEU A 328 5.29 1.78 20.50
N ARG A 329 4.79 1.31 21.65
CA ARG A 329 3.36 1.07 21.87
C ARG A 329 2.55 2.35 21.74
N TRP A 330 2.99 3.43 22.37
CA TRP A 330 2.33 4.72 22.25
C TRP A 330 2.20 5.18 20.79
N CYS A 331 3.26 5.01 19.99
CA CYS A 331 3.22 5.33 18.56
C CYS A 331 2.18 4.47 17.82
N ALA A 332 2.15 3.17 18.10
CA ALA A 332 1.22 2.25 17.46
C ALA A 332 -0.24 2.49 17.88
N GLU A 333 -0.50 2.94 19.10
CA GLU A 333 -1.82 3.35 19.56
C GLU A 333 -2.36 4.55 18.80
N ARG A 334 -1.53 5.56 18.50
CA ARG A 334 -1.98 6.70 17.67
C ARG A 334 -2.45 6.25 16.29
N LEU A 335 -1.75 5.30 15.69
CA LEU A 335 -2.14 4.68 14.43
C LEU A 335 -3.44 3.88 14.59
N ASN A 336 -3.57 3.13 15.68
CA ASN A 336 -4.77 2.33 15.96
C ASN A 336 -6.01 3.19 16.13
N GLU A 337 -5.96 4.22 16.97
CA GLU A 337 -7.05 5.17 17.19
C GLU A 337 -7.51 5.80 15.87
N SER A 338 -6.56 6.24 15.04
CA SER A 338 -6.86 6.85 13.75
C SER A 338 -7.54 5.87 12.78
N VAL A 339 -7.13 4.60 12.78
CA VAL A 339 -7.72 3.55 11.94
C VAL A 339 -9.10 3.11 12.44
N GLU A 340 -9.29 3.01 13.75
CA GLU A 340 -10.56 2.63 14.39
C GLU A 340 -11.62 3.74 14.29
N ALA A 341 -11.20 5.00 14.35
CA ALA A 341 -12.11 6.13 14.15
C ALA A 341 -12.65 6.23 12.71
N HIS A 342 -11.97 5.60 11.74
CA HIS A 342 -12.32 5.72 10.32
C HIS A 342 -13.34 4.68 9.85
N LYS A 343 -14.56 4.76 10.38
CA LYS A 343 -15.71 3.89 10.02
C LYS A 343 -16.66 4.60 9.03
N ASP A 344 -17.81 4.01 8.73
CA ASP A 344 -18.80 4.50 7.75
C ASP A 344 -19.05 6.02 7.83
N GLU A 345 -19.40 6.53 9.02
CA GLU A 345 -19.68 7.94 9.22
C GLU A 345 -18.51 8.85 8.83
N ARG A 346 -17.27 8.45 9.17
CA ARG A 346 -16.09 9.23 8.84
C ARG A 346 -15.79 9.17 7.34
N VAL A 347 -15.96 8.02 6.69
CA VAL A 347 -15.82 7.89 5.22
C VAL A 347 -16.79 8.82 4.50
N ARG A 348 -18.06 8.82 4.91
CA ARG A 348 -19.11 9.71 4.39
C ARG A 348 -18.82 11.18 4.69
N GLY A 349 -18.31 11.47 5.88
CA GLY A 349 -17.86 12.81 6.28
C GLY A 349 -16.78 13.36 5.35
N TYR A 350 -15.76 12.56 5.03
CA TYR A 350 -14.72 12.94 4.06
C TYR A 350 -15.28 13.24 2.66
N VAL A 351 -16.27 12.47 2.20
CA VAL A 351 -16.94 12.78 0.92
C VAL A 351 -17.63 14.14 1.00
N LYS A 352 -18.44 14.38 2.04
CA LYS A 352 -19.14 15.67 2.24
C LYS A 352 -18.18 16.85 2.36
N GLU A 353 -17.05 16.66 3.05
CA GLU A 353 -15.99 17.68 3.14
C GLU A 353 -15.36 17.97 1.77
N TRP A 354 -15.12 16.94 0.96
CA TRP A 354 -14.61 17.10 -0.39
C TRP A 354 -15.64 17.75 -1.32
N GLU A 355 -16.93 17.44 -1.20
CA GLU A 355 -18.01 18.04 -1.99
C GLU A 355 -18.13 19.56 -1.81
N LYS A 356 -17.80 20.07 -0.61
CA LYS A 356 -17.79 21.51 -0.31
C LYS A 356 -16.62 22.25 -0.96
N ASP A 357 -15.50 21.57 -1.16
CA ASP A 357 -14.29 22.11 -1.78
C ASP A 357 -13.58 21.04 -2.62
N PRO A 358 -14.13 20.71 -3.82
CA PRO A 358 -13.58 19.64 -4.64
C PRO A 358 -12.17 19.97 -5.11
N ARG A 359 -11.21 19.14 -4.69
CA ARG A 359 -9.80 19.28 -5.06
C ARG A 359 -9.13 17.97 -5.42
N CYS A 360 -8.04 18.07 -6.17
CA CYS A 360 -7.19 16.93 -6.46
C CYS A 360 -6.53 16.39 -5.19
N PHE A 361 -6.28 15.07 -5.16
CA PHE A 361 -5.65 14.42 -4.02
C PHE A 361 -4.15 14.79 -4.01
N PRO A 362 -3.64 15.41 -2.93
CA PRO A 362 -2.24 15.77 -2.83
C PRO A 362 -1.38 14.56 -2.40
N LEU A 363 -0.24 14.40 -3.06
CA LEU A 363 0.86 13.50 -2.69
C LEU A 363 2.13 14.31 -2.41
N GLY A 364 3.11 13.72 -1.73
CA GLY A 364 4.37 14.38 -1.41
C GLY A 364 4.62 14.55 0.08
N ASN A 365 5.77 15.14 0.39
CA ASN A 365 6.22 15.53 1.73
C ASN A 365 6.50 17.04 1.78
N PHE A 366 5.45 17.84 1.58
CA PHE A 366 5.55 19.29 1.43
C PHE A 366 6.06 20.01 2.69
N ASP A 367 5.92 19.41 3.87
CA ASP A 367 6.33 19.99 5.16
C ASP A 367 7.61 19.38 5.75
N GLY A 368 8.25 18.46 5.01
CA GLY A 368 9.43 17.71 5.43
C GLY A 368 9.17 16.64 6.50
N ALA A 369 7.95 16.54 7.03
CA ALA A 369 7.62 15.73 8.21
C ALA A 369 6.52 14.69 7.96
N SER A 370 6.11 14.53 6.70
CA SER A 370 5.05 13.60 6.29
C SER A 370 5.63 12.32 5.68
N MET A 371 4.94 11.21 5.87
CA MET A 371 5.15 9.96 5.14
C MET A 371 3.82 9.29 4.82
N THR A 372 3.78 8.54 3.71
CA THR A 372 2.55 7.94 3.18
C THR A 372 2.74 6.45 2.90
N MET A 373 2.14 5.64 3.76
CA MET A 373 1.97 4.21 3.59
C MET A 373 0.83 3.92 2.61
N GLY A 374 1.18 3.41 1.43
CA GLY A 374 0.24 2.85 0.47
C GLY A 374 0.41 1.34 0.33
N SER A 375 -0.37 0.74 -0.58
CA SER A 375 -0.42 -0.71 -0.77
C SER A 375 -0.87 -1.47 0.49
N SER A 376 -0.86 -2.79 0.45
CA SER A 376 -1.13 -3.65 1.59
C SER A 376 -0.44 -5.00 1.42
N PRO A 377 0.12 -5.59 2.49
CA PRO A 377 0.63 -6.96 2.45
C PRO A 377 -0.47 -8.00 2.23
N ARG A 378 -1.75 -7.60 2.28
CA ARG A 378 -2.91 -8.47 1.99
C ARG A 378 -3.25 -8.54 0.50
N PHE A 379 -2.61 -7.73 -0.34
CA PHE A 379 -2.87 -7.82 -1.78
C PHE A 379 -2.32 -9.12 -2.35
N PRO A 380 -3.06 -9.79 -3.24
CA PRO A 380 -2.72 -11.10 -3.78
C PRO A 380 -1.63 -11.02 -4.88
N MET A 381 -0.54 -10.30 -4.61
CA MET A 381 0.45 -9.97 -5.64
C MET A 381 1.18 -11.20 -6.20
N TYR A 382 1.41 -12.20 -5.35
CA TYR A 382 2.06 -13.46 -5.72
C TYR A 382 1.07 -14.56 -6.14
N GLU A 383 -0.23 -14.26 -6.23
CA GLU A 383 -1.21 -15.14 -6.91
C GLU A 383 -1.20 -14.95 -8.42
N ASN A 384 -0.37 -14.02 -8.92
CA ASN A 384 -0.21 -13.67 -10.33
C ASN A 384 0.56 -14.75 -11.11
N ASP A 385 -0.06 -15.90 -11.30
CA ASP A 385 0.49 -17.06 -12.00
C ASP A 385 -0.13 -17.23 -13.39
N PHE A 386 0.67 -16.97 -14.42
CA PHE A 386 0.28 -17.05 -15.84
C PHE A 386 0.28 -18.49 -16.39
N GLY A 387 0.61 -19.50 -15.56
CA GLY A 387 0.74 -20.91 -15.94
C GLY A 387 2.17 -21.46 -15.84
N TRP A 388 3.15 -20.59 -15.56
CA TRP A 388 4.56 -20.97 -15.35
C TRP A 388 5.03 -20.70 -13.92
N GLY A 389 4.09 -20.57 -12.97
CA GLY A 389 4.37 -20.46 -11.55
C GLY A 389 4.35 -19.04 -11.02
N ARG A 390 4.55 -18.95 -9.70
CA ARG A 390 4.52 -17.71 -8.93
C ARG A 390 5.69 -16.78 -9.32
N PRO A 391 5.51 -15.44 -9.30
CA PRO A 391 6.60 -14.49 -9.49
C PRO A 391 7.78 -14.69 -8.53
N LEU A 392 8.99 -14.41 -9.00
CA LEU A 392 10.19 -14.29 -8.16
C LEU A 392 10.17 -13.03 -7.32
N ALA A 393 9.71 -11.92 -7.90
CA ALA A 393 9.66 -10.64 -7.21
C ALA A 393 8.56 -9.76 -7.79
N ILE A 394 8.03 -8.90 -6.94
CA ILE A 394 7.18 -7.78 -7.34
C ILE A 394 8.05 -6.52 -7.34
N ARG A 395 7.89 -5.69 -8.37
CA ARG A 395 8.55 -4.39 -8.48
C ARG A 395 7.56 -3.31 -8.85
N SER A 396 7.91 -2.09 -8.48
CA SER A 396 7.19 -0.87 -8.82
C SER A 396 8.03 -0.04 -9.77
N GLY A 397 7.40 0.64 -10.73
CA GLY A 397 8.09 1.63 -11.56
C GLY A 397 8.25 2.99 -10.87
N GLY A 398 8.76 3.97 -11.61
CA GLY A 398 9.11 5.32 -11.14
C GLY A 398 7.91 6.22 -10.83
N ALA A 399 6.69 5.75 -11.08
CA ALA A 399 5.47 6.49 -10.79
C ALA A 399 5.21 6.69 -9.28
N ASN A 400 4.67 7.87 -8.92
CA ASN A 400 4.32 8.26 -7.54
C ASN A 400 5.46 8.10 -6.51
N LYS A 401 6.73 8.21 -6.93
CA LYS A 401 7.91 8.20 -6.06
C LYS A 401 8.20 9.62 -5.59
N PHE A 402 8.17 9.83 -4.27
CA PHE A 402 8.45 11.09 -3.58
C PHE A 402 9.03 10.78 -2.20
N ASP A 403 9.75 11.72 -1.58
CA ASP A 403 10.30 11.51 -0.23
C ASP A 403 9.16 11.20 0.77
N GLY A 404 9.28 10.10 1.51
CA GLY A 404 8.24 9.65 2.43
C GLY A 404 7.23 8.67 1.82
N LYS A 405 7.37 8.30 0.54
CA LYS A 405 6.52 7.28 -0.08
C LYS A 405 6.92 5.89 0.42
N ILE A 406 5.92 5.13 0.90
CA ILE A 406 6.10 3.75 1.34
C ILE A 406 5.05 2.86 0.64
N SER A 407 5.43 1.65 0.26
CA SER A 407 4.53 0.59 -0.19
C SER A 407 4.81 -0.70 0.58
N ALA A 408 3.78 -1.26 1.21
CA ALA A 408 3.89 -2.58 1.84
C ALA A 408 3.42 -3.69 0.88
N PHE A 409 4.26 -4.70 0.70
CA PHE A 409 4.01 -5.90 -0.09
C PHE A 409 4.05 -7.15 0.81
N PRO A 410 3.30 -8.21 0.48
CA PRO A 410 3.59 -9.51 1.08
C PRO A 410 5.02 -9.92 0.70
N GLY A 411 5.76 -10.56 1.60
CA GLY A 411 6.99 -11.24 1.19
C GLY A 411 6.66 -12.44 0.29
N ARG A 412 7.57 -12.81 -0.61
CA ARG A 412 7.38 -13.88 -1.61
C ARG A 412 6.97 -15.23 -1.01
N GLU A 413 7.64 -15.62 0.07
CA GLU A 413 7.40 -16.88 0.77
C GLU A 413 6.02 -16.89 1.47
N GLY A 414 5.38 -15.73 1.58
CA GLY A 414 4.07 -15.56 2.18
C GLY A 414 4.13 -15.65 3.70
N MET A 415 3.09 -16.24 4.30
CA MET A 415 3.04 -16.59 5.72
C MET A 415 3.18 -15.43 6.71
N GLY A 416 2.93 -14.19 6.28
CA GLY A 416 2.97 -13.01 7.14
C GLY A 416 4.30 -12.24 7.11
N SER A 417 5.25 -12.64 6.26
CA SER A 417 6.40 -11.79 5.90
C SER A 417 5.94 -10.56 5.12
N VAL A 418 6.68 -9.46 5.26
CA VAL A 418 6.36 -8.16 4.64
C VAL A 418 7.60 -7.54 4.06
N ASP A 419 7.49 -7.06 2.83
CA ASP A 419 8.49 -6.20 2.19
C ASP A 419 7.99 -4.75 2.23
N LEU A 420 8.81 -3.85 2.76
CA LEU A 420 8.57 -2.41 2.74
C LEU A 420 9.46 -1.77 1.68
N GLU A 421 8.86 -1.45 0.54
CA GLU A 421 9.49 -0.59 -0.47
C GLU A 421 9.34 0.87 -0.02
N VAL A 422 10.45 1.49 0.33
CA VAL A 422 10.52 2.86 0.85
C VAL A 422 11.28 3.77 -0.10
N VAL A 423 10.87 5.03 -0.16
CA VAL A 423 11.50 6.08 -0.96
C VAL A 423 11.77 7.27 -0.06
N PHE A 424 13.04 7.59 0.14
CA PHE A 424 13.46 8.68 1.02
C PHE A 424 14.59 9.50 0.41
N ALA A 425 14.75 10.74 0.88
CA ALA A 425 15.98 11.51 0.65
C ALA A 425 17.23 10.70 1.08
N PRO A 426 18.38 10.84 0.39
CA PRO A 426 19.57 10.03 0.66
C PRO A 426 20.03 10.04 2.13
N GLU A 427 19.97 11.20 2.79
CA GLU A 427 20.38 11.37 4.18
C GLU A 427 19.43 10.64 5.15
N THR A 428 18.13 10.67 4.84
CA THR A 428 17.11 9.95 5.63
C THR A 428 17.28 8.45 5.46
N MET A 429 17.54 7.98 4.22
CA MET A 429 17.80 6.57 3.96
C MET A 429 19.03 6.08 4.74
N ALA A 430 20.17 6.75 4.61
CA ALA A 430 21.41 6.38 5.29
C ALA A 430 21.26 6.34 6.83
N ALA A 431 20.48 7.27 7.39
CA ALA A 431 20.19 7.29 8.82
C ALA A 431 19.31 6.12 9.28
N ILE A 432 18.30 5.72 8.49
CA ILE A 432 17.46 4.55 8.79
C ILE A 432 18.27 3.25 8.68
N GLU A 433 19.15 3.15 7.68
CA GLU A 433 20.05 2.00 7.50
C GLU A 433 21.03 1.82 8.67
N SER A 434 21.23 2.88 9.46
CA SER A 434 22.04 2.89 10.67
C SER A 434 21.22 2.88 11.96
N ASP A 435 19.88 2.83 11.89
CA ASP A 435 19.00 2.88 13.06
C ASP A 435 18.89 1.49 13.70
N PRO A 436 19.47 1.26 14.90
CA PRO A 436 19.51 -0.08 15.49
C PRO A 436 18.14 -0.58 15.94
N GLU A 437 17.20 0.32 16.27
CA GLU A 437 15.85 -0.10 16.66
C GLU A 437 15.09 -0.65 15.45
N PHE A 438 15.26 -0.03 14.28
CA PHE A 438 14.65 -0.46 13.02
C PHE A 438 15.34 -1.71 12.46
N MET A 439 16.66 -1.65 12.31
CA MET A 439 17.43 -2.68 11.59
C MET A 439 17.47 -4.03 12.30
N GLN A 440 17.24 -4.11 13.62
CA GLN A 440 17.18 -5.40 14.34
C GLN A 440 16.06 -6.32 13.84
N TYR A 441 15.02 -5.79 13.19
CA TYR A 441 13.89 -6.56 12.65
C TYR A 441 13.98 -6.81 11.15
N VAL A 442 14.95 -6.20 10.47
CA VAL A 442 15.16 -6.32 9.03
C VAL A 442 15.96 -7.59 8.75
N MET A 443 15.55 -8.38 7.76
CA MET A 443 16.35 -9.51 7.27
C MET A 443 17.61 -8.99 6.57
N ASN A 444 18.76 -9.54 6.96
CA ASN A 444 20.06 -9.22 6.38
C ASN A 444 20.24 -9.80 4.97
#